data_AF-G8R0V7-F1
#
_entry.id   AF-G8R0V7-F1
#
_cell.length_a   1.000
_cell.length_b   1.000
_cell.length_c   1.000
_cell.angle_alpha   90.00
_cell.angle_beta   90.00
_cell.angle_gamma   90.00
#
_symmetry.space_group_name_H-M   'P 1'
#
loop_
_entity.id
_entity.type
_entity.pdbx_description
1 polymer ?
#
loop_
_entity_poly.entity_id
_entity_poly.type
_entity_poly.pdbx_seq_one_letter_code
_entity_poly.pdbx_strand_id
1 'polypeptide(L)'
;MFRAFLYLFLILLTISCKDETSSKHEHEKQNDKKESAIDDFATKHNALQHWDTVNYDFSLQYQELFTDSPQPLMIDDSRIIDVYRKDSTYFIFGEALDYPFFYFRLEIERGQAKKIIDSNIKPYDNKIAIVTMPTSIRQLDFILNAEFFDEHQYRIVLDGGGDFFLEGKMIDFLLLQK
;
A
#
# COMPACT_ATOMS: atom_id res chain seq x y z
N MET A 1 44.79 21.17 30.50
CA MET A 1 44.08 19.99 29.95
C MET A 1 42.57 20.18 29.84
N PHE A 2 41.88 20.78 30.82
CA PHE A 2 40.40 20.92 30.80
C PHE A 2 39.80 21.69 29.61
N ARG A 3 40.48 22.74 29.12
CA ARG A 3 39.93 23.58 28.02
C ARG A 3 39.84 22.84 26.68
N ALA A 4 40.78 21.96 26.36
CA ALA A 4 40.76 21.21 25.10
C ALA A 4 39.61 20.19 25.04
N PHE A 5 39.26 19.59 26.18
CA PHE A 5 38.12 18.67 26.29
C PHE A 5 36.78 19.36 26.05
N LEU A 6 36.62 20.60 26.55
CA LEU A 6 35.40 21.39 26.36
C LEU A 6 35.16 21.73 24.87
N TYR A 7 36.22 22.07 24.13
CA TYR A 7 36.12 22.33 22.69
C TYR A 7 35.80 21.07 21.90
N LEU A 8 36.38 19.92 22.26
CA LEU A 8 36.07 18.64 21.61
C LEU A 8 34.59 18.24 21.81
N PHE A 9 34.07 18.45 23.02
CA PHE A 9 32.67 18.16 23.36
C PHE A 9 31.68 19.08 22.62
N LEU A 10 32.01 20.37 22.47
CA LEU A 10 31.22 21.32 21.67
C LEU A 10 31.22 20.99 20.17
N ILE A 11 32.35 20.50 19.63
CA ILE A 11 32.43 20.07 18.24
C ILE A 11 31.60 18.80 18.03
N LEU A 12 31.65 17.83 18.95
CA LEU A 12 30.83 16.61 18.87
C LEU A 12 29.33 16.91 18.95
N LEU A 13 28.90 17.86 19.80
CA LEU A 13 27.51 18.29 19.89
C LEU A 13 27.00 18.99 18.62
N THR A 14 27.84 19.77 17.95
CA THR A 14 27.44 20.47 16.72
C THR A 14 27.43 19.56 15.49
N ILE A 15 28.25 18.50 15.47
CA ILE A 15 28.19 17.47 14.43
C ILE A 15 26.95 16.58 14.62
N SER A 16 26.62 16.20 15.86
CA SER A 16 25.46 15.35 16.16
C SER A 16 24.10 15.98 15.83
N CYS A 17 23.99 17.32 15.86
CA CYS A 17 22.73 18.01 15.50
C CYS A 17 22.56 18.26 13.99
N LYS A 18 23.63 18.15 13.20
CA LYS A 18 23.56 18.47 11.77
C LYS A 18 22.91 17.35 10.95
N ASP A 19 23.06 16.10 11.38
CA ASP A 19 22.56 14.93 10.64
C ASP A 19 21.04 14.73 10.74
N GLU A 20 20.40 15.09 11.86
CA GLU A 20 18.94 14.91 11.99
C GLU A 20 18.13 15.93 11.16
N THR A 21 18.66 17.13 10.95
CA THR A 21 17.91 18.21 10.27
C THR A 21 18.02 18.07 8.75
N SER A 22 19.17 17.62 8.22
CA SER A 22 19.33 17.29 6.79
C SER A 22 18.53 16.05 6.40
N SER A 23 18.58 14.99 7.22
CA SER A 23 17.83 13.75 7.01
C SER A 23 16.32 13.99 6.95
N LYS A 24 15.75 14.76 7.88
CA LYS A 24 14.30 15.08 7.87
C LYS A 24 13.87 15.84 6.62
N HIS A 25 14.66 16.82 6.19
CA HIS A 25 14.30 17.67 5.06
C HIS A 25 14.44 16.95 3.71
N GLU A 26 15.33 15.96 3.60
CA GLU A 26 15.41 15.08 2.43
C GLU A 26 14.22 14.10 2.37
N HIS A 27 13.81 13.55 3.51
CA HIS A 27 12.62 12.69 3.60
C HIS A 27 11.33 13.42 3.24
N GLU A 28 11.12 14.66 3.72
CA GLU A 28 9.95 15.48 3.35
C GLU A 28 9.90 15.71 1.83
N LYS A 29 11.01 16.12 1.21
CA LYS A 29 11.08 16.33 -0.25
C LYS A 29 10.84 15.06 -1.06
N GLN A 30 11.22 13.89 -0.54
CA GLN A 30 10.93 12.62 -1.19
C GLN A 30 9.44 12.28 -1.11
N ASN A 31 8.80 12.53 0.04
CA ASN A 31 7.37 12.35 0.21
C ASN A 31 6.57 13.26 -0.73
N ASP A 32 6.92 14.56 -0.81
CA ASP A 32 6.25 15.51 -1.72
C ASP A 32 6.32 15.07 -3.18
N LYS A 33 7.48 14.55 -3.61
CA LYS A 33 7.65 14.04 -4.98
C LYS A 33 6.83 12.79 -5.23
N LYS A 34 6.73 11.90 -4.23
CA LYS A 34 5.95 10.68 -4.32
C LYS A 34 4.46 11.00 -4.41
N GLU A 35 3.98 11.90 -3.57
CA GLU A 35 2.58 12.36 -3.56
C GLU A 35 2.22 13.03 -4.88
N SER A 36 3.06 13.95 -5.37
CA SER A 36 2.88 14.57 -6.69
C SER A 36 2.85 13.55 -7.83
N ALA A 37 3.68 12.50 -7.78
CA ALA A 37 3.68 11.45 -8.79
C ALA A 37 2.39 10.59 -8.75
N ILE A 38 1.83 10.37 -7.56
CA ILE A 38 0.55 9.67 -7.38
C ILE A 38 -0.60 10.53 -7.91
N ASP A 39 -0.62 11.82 -7.61
CA ASP A 39 -1.64 12.76 -8.09
C ASP A 39 -1.63 12.92 -9.61
N ASP A 40 -0.45 13.07 -10.20
CA ASP A 40 -0.29 13.11 -11.66
C ASP A 40 -0.79 11.80 -12.29
N PHE A 41 -0.49 10.66 -11.65
CA PHE A 41 -0.91 9.35 -12.10
C PHE A 41 -2.43 9.17 -12.00
N ALA A 42 -3.06 9.63 -10.91
CA ALA A 42 -4.51 9.59 -10.76
C ALA A 42 -5.21 10.50 -11.77
N THR A 43 -4.72 11.73 -11.93
CA THR A 43 -5.25 12.72 -12.88
C THR A 43 -5.19 12.20 -14.31
N LYS A 44 -4.07 11.60 -14.73
CA LYS A 44 -3.89 10.98 -16.05
C LYS A 44 -4.99 9.95 -16.36
N HIS A 45 -5.42 9.20 -15.34
CA HIS A 45 -6.41 8.14 -15.49
C HIS A 45 -7.83 8.57 -15.10
N ASN A 46 -8.04 9.84 -14.71
CA ASN A 46 -9.28 10.32 -14.10
C ASN A 46 -9.74 9.40 -12.95
N ALA A 47 -8.80 8.91 -12.14
CA ALA A 47 -9.08 7.95 -11.08
C ALA A 47 -9.55 8.66 -9.80
N LEU A 48 -10.49 8.04 -9.08
CA LEU A 48 -10.92 8.45 -7.76
C LEU A 48 -9.79 8.21 -6.75
N GLN A 49 -9.40 9.27 -6.03
CA GLN A 49 -8.43 9.25 -4.92
C GLN A 49 -9.13 9.47 -3.58
N HIS A 50 -8.39 9.24 -2.50
CA HIS A 50 -8.81 9.52 -1.11
C HIS A 50 -10.07 8.78 -0.67
N TRP A 51 -10.38 7.66 -1.30
CA TRP A 51 -11.52 6.83 -0.93
C TRP A 51 -11.32 6.12 0.41
N ASP A 52 -10.06 5.91 0.80
CA ASP A 52 -9.59 5.40 2.09
C ASP A 52 -9.94 6.34 3.26
N THR A 53 -10.17 7.63 2.99
CA THR A 53 -10.69 8.57 3.99
C THR A 53 -12.14 8.28 4.38
N VAL A 54 -12.82 7.45 3.60
CA VAL A 54 -14.21 7.07 3.82
C VAL A 54 -14.26 5.72 4.53
N ASN A 55 -14.57 5.75 5.82
CA ASN A 55 -14.67 4.55 6.66
C ASN A 55 -16.13 4.12 6.80
N TYR A 56 -16.59 3.30 5.86
CA TYR A 56 -17.93 2.74 5.87
C TYR A 56 -17.97 1.39 6.61
N ASP A 57 -19.07 1.16 7.31
CA ASP A 57 -19.27 -0.09 8.06
C ASP A 57 -19.72 -1.26 7.15
N PHE A 58 -20.27 -0.97 5.96
CA PHE A 58 -20.92 -1.96 5.10
C PHE A 58 -20.42 -1.94 3.65
N SER A 59 -20.25 -3.12 3.05
CA SER A 59 -19.79 -3.25 1.67
C SER A 59 -20.73 -2.62 0.63
N LEU A 60 -22.03 -2.49 0.93
CA LEU A 60 -22.99 -1.83 0.03
C LEU A 60 -22.63 -0.36 -0.20
N GLN A 61 -22.12 0.34 0.82
CA GLN A 61 -21.70 1.73 0.71
C GLN A 61 -20.46 1.87 -0.19
N TYR A 62 -19.54 0.90 -0.09
CA TYR A 62 -18.40 0.83 -0.98
C TYR A 62 -18.77 0.40 -2.40
N GLN A 63 -19.82 -0.41 -2.61
CA GLN A 63 -20.29 -0.80 -3.94
C GLN A 63 -20.72 0.43 -4.76
N GLU A 64 -21.49 1.33 -4.15
CA GLU A 64 -21.91 2.58 -4.81
C GLU A 64 -20.71 3.44 -5.24
N LEU A 65 -19.67 3.49 -4.40
CA LEU A 65 -18.46 4.29 -4.65
C LEU A 65 -17.53 3.67 -5.70
N PHE A 66 -17.34 2.35 -5.65
CA PHE A 66 -16.29 1.66 -6.40
C PHE A 66 -16.78 0.91 -7.63
N THR A 67 -17.95 0.29 -7.51
CA THR A 67 -18.42 -0.71 -8.48
C THR A 67 -19.49 -0.11 -9.39
N ASP A 68 -20.38 0.71 -8.84
CA ASP A 68 -21.44 1.37 -9.60
C ASP A 68 -20.95 2.66 -10.28
N SER A 69 -19.84 3.22 -9.80
CA SER A 69 -19.15 4.33 -10.43
C SER A 69 -18.39 3.86 -11.68
N PRO A 70 -18.52 4.54 -12.83
CA PRO A 70 -17.70 4.25 -14.01
C PRO A 70 -16.27 4.77 -13.89
N GLN A 71 -15.95 5.47 -12.79
CA GLN A 71 -14.64 6.07 -12.56
C GLN A 71 -13.64 5.02 -12.05
N PRO A 72 -12.43 4.92 -12.63
CA PRO A 72 -11.37 4.09 -12.07
C PRO A 72 -11.05 4.46 -10.62
N LEU A 73 -10.61 3.49 -9.82
CA LEU A 73 -10.15 3.68 -8.46
C LEU A 73 -8.61 3.73 -8.41
N MET A 74 -8.03 4.69 -7.71
CA MET A 74 -6.60 4.70 -7.37
C MET A 74 -6.41 4.03 -6.02
N ILE A 75 -5.81 2.85 -5.99
CA ILE A 75 -5.32 2.21 -4.76
C ILE A 75 -3.85 2.60 -4.61
N ASP A 76 -3.56 3.58 -3.78
CA ASP A 76 -2.21 3.93 -3.38
C ASP A 76 -1.76 3.13 -2.16
N ASP A 77 -0.48 3.31 -1.80
CA ASP A 77 0.18 2.62 -0.70
C ASP A 77 -0.09 1.11 -0.57
N SER A 78 -0.18 0.43 -1.70
CA SER A 78 -0.51 -1.00 -1.73
C SER A 78 0.73 -1.88 -1.90
N ARG A 79 0.54 -3.16 -1.63
CA ARG A 79 1.56 -4.21 -1.80
C ARG A 79 1.01 -5.33 -2.66
N ILE A 80 1.86 -5.86 -3.53
CA ILE A 80 1.58 -7.10 -4.25
C ILE A 80 2.17 -8.26 -3.44
N ILE A 81 1.30 -9.19 -3.07
CA ILE A 81 1.64 -10.40 -2.32
C ILE A 81 1.95 -11.54 -3.29
N ASP A 82 1.17 -11.66 -4.37
CA ASP A 82 1.34 -12.71 -5.37
C ASP A 82 1.00 -12.23 -6.79
N VAL A 83 1.66 -12.83 -7.78
CA VAL A 83 1.36 -12.69 -9.21
C VAL A 83 1.20 -14.10 -9.77
N TYR A 84 -0.03 -14.45 -10.12
CA TYR A 84 -0.35 -15.82 -10.52
C TYR A 84 -1.18 -15.85 -11.79
N ARG A 85 -1.32 -17.06 -12.32
CA ARG A 85 -2.11 -17.33 -13.51
C ARG A 85 -3.16 -18.37 -13.17
N LYS A 86 -4.41 -18.10 -13.57
CA LYS A 86 -5.50 -19.07 -13.53
C LYS A 86 -6.04 -19.19 -14.95
N ASP A 87 -5.99 -20.40 -15.50
CA ASP A 87 -6.35 -20.70 -16.89
C ASP A 87 -5.52 -19.87 -17.90
N SER A 88 -6.14 -18.95 -18.63
CA SER A 88 -5.48 -18.04 -19.58
C SER A 88 -5.27 -16.62 -19.03
N THR A 89 -5.74 -16.33 -17.82
CA THR A 89 -5.80 -14.98 -17.26
C THR A 89 -4.77 -14.81 -16.16
N TYR A 90 -4.12 -13.65 -16.14
CA TYR A 90 -3.13 -13.29 -15.13
C TYR A 90 -3.78 -12.44 -14.06
N PHE A 91 -3.36 -12.63 -12.81
CA PHE A 91 -3.89 -11.92 -11.67
C PHE A 91 -2.77 -11.43 -10.77
N ILE A 92 -3.04 -10.34 -10.05
CA ILE A 92 -2.30 -9.99 -8.85
C ILE A 92 -3.20 -10.17 -7.63
N PHE A 93 -2.60 -10.56 -6.53
CA PHE A 93 -3.20 -10.51 -5.21
C PHE A 93 -2.38 -9.55 -4.35
N GLY A 94 -3.07 -8.70 -3.59
CA GLY A 94 -2.41 -7.69 -2.77
C GLY A 94 -3.32 -7.10 -1.70
N GLU A 95 -2.76 -6.14 -0.98
CA GLU A 95 -3.40 -5.44 0.13
C GLU A 95 -3.12 -3.92 0.05
N ALA A 96 -4.11 -3.11 0.41
CA ALA A 96 -3.92 -1.70 0.77
C ALA A 96 -3.70 -1.61 2.29
N LEU A 97 -2.79 -0.74 2.73
CA LEU A 97 -2.24 -0.79 4.09
C LEU A 97 -3.01 0.02 5.14
N ASP A 98 -4.07 0.74 4.73
CA ASP A 98 -4.88 1.56 5.62
C ASP A 98 -6.11 0.81 6.12
N TYR A 99 -6.57 1.15 7.34
CA TYR A 99 -7.74 0.52 7.96
C TYR A 99 -9.05 1.19 7.49
N PRO A 100 -10.11 0.42 7.14
CA PRO A 100 -10.20 -1.05 7.19
C PRO A 100 -9.35 -1.71 6.10
N PHE A 101 -8.78 -2.89 6.35
CA PHE A 101 -7.87 -3.50 5.37
C PHE A 101 -8.64 -3.91 4.11
N PHE A 102 -8.10 -3.51 2.95
CA PHE A 102 -8.62 -3.92 1.64
C PHE A 102 -7.65 -4.91 1.01
N TYR A 103 -8.09 -6.16 0.89
CA TYR A 103 -7.45 -7.13 0.02
C TYR A 103 -8.00 -6.98 -1.39
N PHE A 104 -7.18 -7.23 -2.40
CA PHE A 104 -7.64 -7.18 -3.77
C PHE A 104 -7.12 -8.33 -4.61
N ARG A 105 -7.96 -8.76 -5.56
CA ARG A 105 -7.56 -9.59 -6.69
C ARG A 105 -7.89 -8.87 -7.98
N LEU A 106 -6.86 -8.49 -8.73
CA LEU A 106 -7.04 -7.77 -9.98
C LEU A 106 -6.59 -8.61 -11.15
N GLU A 107 -7.45 -8.72 -12.17
CA GLU A 107 -7.05 -9.20 -13.49
C GLU A 107 -6.06 -8.23 -14.11
N ILE A 108 -5.00 -8.78 -14.69
CA ILE A 108 -3.93 -8.00 -15.31
C ILE A 108 -3.57 -8.57 -16.69
N GLU A 109 -3.00 -7.73 -17.53
CA GLU A 109 -2.45 -8.16 -18.81
C GLU A 109 -1.09 -8.85 -18.63
N ARG A 110 -0.76 -9.77 -19.55
CA ARG A 110 0.54 -10.47 -19.55
C ARG A 110 1.73 -9.51 -19.51
N GLY A 111 1.64 -8.38 -20.21
CA GLY A 111 2.68 -7.35 -20.22
C GLY A 111 2.89 -6.69 -18.86
N GLN A 112 1.79 -6.41 -18.14
CA GLN A 112 1.83 -5.89 -16.78
C GLN A 112 2.42 -6.93 -15.81
N ALA A 113 2.01 -8.20 -15.94
CA ALA A 113 2.53 -9.30 -15.11
C ALA A 113 4.05 -9.40 -15.22
N LYS A 114 4.55 -9.37 -16.46
CA LYS A 114 5.99 -9.41 -16.73
C LYS A 114 6.72 -8.22 -16.12
N LYS A 115 6.19 -6.99 -16.26
CA LYS A 115 6.81 -5.80 -15.67
C LYS A 115 6.91 -5.90 -14.15
N ILE A 116 5.86 -6.38 -13.48
CA ILE A 116 5.83 -6.56 -12.02
C ILE A 116 6.88 -7.59 -11.60
N ILE A 117 6.92 -8.75 -12.26
CA ILE A 117 7.91 -9.81 -11.98
C ILE A 117 9.34 -9.31 -12.22
N ASP A 118 9.59 -8.67 -13.36
CA ASP A 118 10.93 -8.19 -13.75
C ASP A 118 11.42 -7.05 -12.85
N SER A 119 10.51 -6.32 -12.20
CA SER A 119 10.85 -5.22 -11.28
C SER A 119 11.39 -5.67 -9.92
N ASN A 120 11.46 -6.99 -9.66
CA ASN A 120 11.93 -7.56 -8.39
C ASN A 120 11.26 -6.92 -7.16
N ILE A 121 9.95 -6.67 -7.25
CA ILE A 121 9.17 -6.22 -6.10
C ILE A 121 9.25 -7.28 -5.02
N LYS A 122 9.94 -6.96 -3.94
CA LYS A 122 9.93 -7.80 -2.75
C LYS A 122 8.60 -7.59 -2.04
N PRO A 123 7.92 -8.67 -1.62
CA PRO A 123 6.81 -8.56 -0.68
C PRO A 123 7.24 -7.68 0.50
N TYR A 124 6.38 -6.75 0.91
CA TYR A 124 6.57 -5.84 2.07
C TYR A 124 7.53 -4.64 1.90
N ASP A 125 8.37 -4.62 0.85
CA ASP A 125 9.41 -3.58 0.71
C ASP A 125 9.04 -2.44 -0.24
N ASN A 126 8.30 -2.75 -1.31
CA ASN A 126 7.97 -1.77 -2.35
C ASN A 126 6.48 -1.46 -2.32
N LYS A 127 6.17 -0.17 -2.28
CA LYS A 127 4.81 0.36 -2.38
C LYS A 127 4.49 0.55 -3.86
N ILE A 128 3.27 0.22 -4.26
CA ILE A 128 2.77 0.39 -5.62
C ILE A 128 1.47 1.20 -5.56
N ALA A 129 1.32 2.13 -6.50
CA ALA A 129 0.03 2.75 -6.77
C ALA A 129 -0.61 2.05 -7.97
N ILE A 130 -1.87 1.69 -7.85
CA ILE A 130 -2.61 0.87 -8.80
C ILE A 130 -3.86 1.61 -9.21
N VAL A 131 -4.04 1.83 -10.52
CA VAL A 131 -5.33 2.26 -11.06
C VAL A 131 -6.09 1.00 -11.46
N THR A 132 -7.29 0.84 -10.93
CA THR A 132 -8.13 -0.34 -11.15
C THR A 132 -9.56 0.04 -11.52
N MET A 133 -10.25 -0.86 -12.19
CA MET A 133 -11.70 -0.84 -12.34
C MET A 133 -12.29 -1.96 -11.47
N PRO A 134 -12.80 -1.62 -10.27
CA PRO A 134 -13.47 -2.60 -9.43
C PRO A 134 -14.72 -3.16 -10.12
N THR A 135 -14.97 -4.43 -9.88
CA THR A 135 -16.13 -5.18 -10.40
C THR A 135 -16.95 -5.81 -9.30
N SER A 136 -16.35 -6.00 -8.12
CA SER A 136 -17.05 -6.39 -6.92
C SER A 136 -16.27 -5.90 -5.70
N ILE A 137 -17.02 -5.62 -4.64
CA ILE A 137 -16.48 -5.52 -3.30
C ILE A 137 -17.41 -6.22 -2.32
N ARG A 138 -16.82 -6.93 -1.37
CA ARG A 138 -17.51 -7.61 -0.28
C ARG A 138 -16.73 -7.48 1.01
N GLN A 139 -17.45 -7.44 2.12
CA GLN A 139 -16.85 -7.65 3.42
C GLN A 139 -16.46 -9.13 3.57
N LEU A 140 -15.34 -9.40 4.22
CA LEU A 140 -14.95 -10.76 4.56
C LEU A 140 -15.79 -11.25 5.74
N ASP A 141 -16.49 -12.38 5.58
CA ASP A 141 -17.34 -12.94 6.65
C ASP A 141 -16.52 -13.29 7.89
N PHE A 142 -15.29 -13.77 7.68
CA PHE A 142 -14.37 -14.13 8.74
C PHE A 142 -12.93 -13.87 8.34
N ILE A 143 -12.09 -13.64 9.35
CA ILE A 143 -10.63 -13.64 9.24
C ILE A 143 -10.06 -14.76 10.10
N LEU A 144 -8.93 -15.32 9.63
CA LEU A 144 -8.23 -16.37 10.35
C LEU A 144 -7.09 -15.76 11.16
N ASN A 145 -7.23 -15.77 12.47
CA ASN A 145 -6.23 -15.22 13.38
C ASN A 145 -5.52 -16.33 14.16
N ALA A 146 -4.28 -16.07 14.55
CA ALA A 146 -3.56 -16.89 15.51
C ALA A 146 -3.59 -16.18 16.87
N GLU A 147 -4.24 -16.77 17.86
CA GLU A 147 -4.20 -16.31 19.25
C GLU A 147 -3.16 -17.13 19.99
N PHE A 148 -2.07 -16.46 20.38
CA PHE A 148 -0.93 -17.07 21.06
C PHE A 148 -1.17 -17.09 22.57
N PHE A 149 -1.11 -18.28 23.17
CA PHE A 149 -1.10 -18.44 24.63
C PHE A 149 0.30 -18.26 25.19
N ASP A 150 1.30 -18.75 24.44
CA ASP A 150 2.73 -18.57 24.66
C ASP A 150 3.49 -18.64 23.31
N GLU A 151 4.82 -18.59 23.34
CA GLU A 151 5.68 -18.61 22.14
C GLU A 151 5.59 -19.90 21.30
N HIS A 152 5.06 -20.99 21.86
CA HIS A 152 4.99 -22.32 21.25
C HIS A 152 3.56 -22.84 21.07
N GLN A 153 2.58 -22.21 21.72
CA GLN A 153 1.18 -22.62 21.71
C GLN A 153 0.30 -21.50 21.17
N TYR A 154 -0.40 -21.81 20.10
CA TYR A 154 -1.42 -20.94 19.53
C TYR A 154 -2.68 -21.73 19.20
N ARG A 155 -3.82 -21.05 19.23
CA ARG A 155 -5.03 -21.54 18.58
C ARG A 155 -5.32 -20.70 17.35
N ILE A 156 -5.89 -21.36 16.35
CA ILE A 156 -6.46 -20.68 15.20
C ILE A 156 -7.89 -20.28 15.55
N VAL A 157 -8.19 -18.99 15.46
CA VAL A 157 -9.51 -18.43 15.74
C VAL A 157 -10.09 -17.88 14.43
N LEU A 158 -11.39 -18.06 14.27
CA LEU A 158 -12.19 -17.45 13.22
C LEU A 158 -12.93 -16.28 13.86
N ASP A 159 -12.48 -15.06 13.59
CA ASP A 159 -13.13 -13.84 14.04
C ASP A 159 -14.01 -13.26 12.93
N GLY A 160 -15.07 -12.53 13.29
CA GLY A 160 -15.85 -11.78 12.32
C GLY A 160 -14.98 -10.75 11.61
N GLY A 161 -15.03 -10.70 10.28
CA GLY A 161 -14.17 -9.83 9.49
C GLY A 161 -14.71 -8.39 9.40
N GLY A 162 -13.86 -7.41 9.71
CA GLY A 162 -14.07 -5.99 9.36
C GLY A 162 -13.41 -5.59 8.04
N ASP A 163 -12.68 -6.52 7.43
CA ASP A 163 -11.87 -6.28 6.24
C ASP A 163 -12.69 -6.50 4.97
N PHE A 164 -12.22 -5.92 3.87
CA PHE A 164 -12.89 -5.96 2.59
C PHE A 164 -12.05 -6.69 1.54
N PHE A 165 -12.74 -7.30 0.57
CA PHE A 165 -12.14 -7.96 -0.57
C PHE A 165 -12.69 -7.36 -1.87
N LEU A 166 -11.79 -6.76 -2.65
CA LEU A 166 -12.08 -6.10 -3.92
C LEU A 166 -11.63 -7.00 -5.08
N GLU A 167 -12.51 -7.19 -6.07
CA GLU A 167 -12.16 -7.86 -7.33
C GLU A 167 -12.32 -6.86 -8.47
N GLY A 168 -11.41 -6.90 -9.45
CA GLY A 168 -11.47 -5.97 -10.57
C GLY A 168 -10.45 -6.23 -11.64
N LYS A 169 -10.23 -5.23 -12.49
CA LYS A 169 -9.19 -5.25 -13.52
C LYS A 169 -8.23 -4.08 -13.31
N MET A 170 -6.94 -4.36 -13.28
CA MET A 170 -5.92 -3.33 -13.25
C MET A 170 -5.85 -2.63 -14.60
N ILE A 171 -5.93 -1.30 -14.59
CA ILE A 171 -5.76 -0.45 -15.76
C ILE A 171 -4.29 -0.13 -15.96
N ASP A 172 -3.62 0.36 -14.91
CA ASP A 172 -2.20 0.72 -14.95
C ASP A 172 -1.61 0.68 -13.53
N PHE A 173 -0.29 0.76 -13.41
CA PHE A 173 0.38 0.86 -12.10
C PHE A 173 1.64 1.72 -12.15
N LEU A 174 1.98 2.28 -10.98
CA LEU A 174 3.17 3.08 -10.75
C LEU A 174 4.00 2.46 -9.62
N LEU A 175 5.25 2.13 -9.91
CA LEU A 175 6.22 1.69 -8.91
C LEU A 175 6.76 2.90 -8.15
N LEU A 176 6.53 2.93 -6.84
CA LEU A 176 7.00 4.00 -5.97
C LEU A 176 8.39 3.59 -5.48
N GLN A 177 9.44 4.19 -6.02
CA GLN A 177 10.81 3.94 -5.57
C GLN A 177 10.99 4.44 -4.13
N LYS A 178 11.81 3.74 -3.34
CA LYS A 178 12.29 4.21 -2.03
C LYS A 178 13.21 5.43 -2.20
#